data_AF-A0A7X4H2S7-F1
#
_entry.id   AF-A0A7X4H2S7-F1
#
_cell.length_a   1.000
_cell.length_b   1.000
_cell.length_c   1.000
_cell.angle_alpha   90.00
_cell.angle_beta   90.00
_cell.angle_gamma   90.00
#
_symmetry.space_group_name_H-M   'P 1'
#
loop_
_entity.id
_entity.type
_entity.pdbx_description
1 polymer ?
#
loop_
_entity_poly.entity_id
_entity_poly.type
_entity_poly.pdbx_seq_one_letter_code
_entity_poly.pdbx_strand_id
1 'polypeptide(L)'
;MLHSQSPWDLSIYDRATPRKFANTSTPARASAVQFENQIRHEAIEHGAFYAADGSEILTRAGLQANVGFSTAELQTVKGSLFTHNHPGGFSFSLADILNACEWRLIELRVVCEEWRHIMNFRSVWPNRPAVQSEYTRVEPLVVAEVDSDVRSGHLDPRYACWEIQHRRIHHIAAHFHIPYEREPS
;
A
#
# COMPACT_ATOMS: atom_id res chain seq x y z
N MET A 1 34.46 15.03 -13.31
CA MET A 1 34.64 14.07 -12.21
C MET A 1 33.36 13.28 -12.10
N LEU A 2 33.40 11.97 -12.35
CA LEU A 2 32.26 11.09 -12.13
C LEU A 2 32.15 10.87 -10.62
N HIS A 3 31.12 11.41 -9.97
CA HIS A 3 30.80 11.02 -8.61
C HIS A 3 30.32 9.57 -8.64
N SER A 4 31.13 8.66 -8.10
CA SER A 4 30.68 7.31 -7.76
C SER A 4 29.66 7.44 -6.64
N GLN A 5 28.37 7.29 -6.95
CA GLN A 5 27.34 7.13 -5.92
C GLN A 5 27.74 5.95 -5.01
N SER A 6 27.77 6.19 -3.70
CA SER A 6 27.93 5.13 -2.72
C SER A 6 26.73 4.18 -2.82
N PRO A 7 26.88 2.86 -2.65
CA PRO A 7 25.74 1.94 -2.51
C PRO A 7 24.79 2.33 -1.37
N TRP A 8 25.24 3.20 -0.46
CA TRP A 8 24.50 3.73 0.68
C TRP A 8 23.80 5.07 0.40
N ASP A 9 24.01 5.68 -0.77
CA ASP A 9 23.30 6.89 -1.23
C ASP A 9 22.08 6.55 -2.09
N LEU A 10 21.75 5.26 -2.22
CA LEU A 10 20.64 4.82 -3.05
C LEU A 10 19.31 5.16 -2.37
N SER A 11 18.53 5.97 -3.07
CA SER A 11 17.14 6.23 -2.78
C SER A 11 16.31 4.99 -3.13
N ILE A 12 15.16 4.82 -2.48
CA ILE A 12 14.21 3.74 -2.82
C ILE A 12 13.70 3.77 -4.27
N TYR A 13 13.97 4.86 -5.00
CA TYR A 13 13.64 5.04 -6.41
C TYR A 13 14.75 4.61 -7.37
N ASP A 14 15.96 4.42 -6.86
CA ASP A 14 17.07 3.99 -7.69
C ASP A 14 16.88 2.53 -8.11
N ARG A 15 17.01 2.26 -9.41
CA ARG A 15 16.90 0.89 -9.95
C ARG A 15 17.88 -0.09 -9.32
N ALA A 16 19.01 0.41 -8.83
CA ALA A 16 20.04 -0.37 -8.16
C ALA A 16 19.68 -0.71 -6.70
N THR A 17 18.63 -0.13 -6.13
CA THR A 17 18.19 -0.42 -4.76
C THR A 17 17.83 -1.89 -4.62
N PRO A 18 18.47 -2.62 -3.67
CA PRO A 18 18.18 -4.03 -3.46
C PRO A 18 16.70 -4.25 -3.16
N ARG A 19 16.10 -5.23 -3.84
CA ARG A 19 14.71 -5.62 -3.60
C ARG A 19 14.61 -6.47 -2.35
N LYS A 20 13.61 -6.19 -1.52
CA LYS A 20 13.26 -6.98 -0.34
C LYS A 20 12.45 -8.19 -0.78
N PHE A 21 12.89 -9.38 -0.37
CA PHE A 21 12.12 -10.60 -0.58
C PHE A 21 10.77 -10.50 0.12
N ALA A 22 9.72 -10.87 -0.61
CA ALA A 22 8.37 -10.83 -0.08
C ALA A 22 8.23 -11.75 1.14
N ASN A 23 7.61 -11.25 2.20
CA ASN A 23 7.31 -12.07 3.36
C ASN A 23 6.20 -13.08 3.03
N THR A 24 6.56 -14.35 2.88
CA THR A 24 5.64 -15.48 2.65
C THR A 24 5.46 -16.37 3.89
N SER A 25 5.65 -15.82 5.10
CA SER A 25 5.68 -16.60 6.35
C SER A 25 4.34 -17.22 6.76
N THR A 26 3.25 -16.88 6.09
CA THR A 26 1.92 -17.48 6.30
C THR A 26 1.34 -17.95 4.97
N PRO A 27 0.43 -18.95 4.98
CA PRO A 27 -0.24 -19.40 3.76
C PRO A 27 -0.94 -18.26 3.02
N ALA A 28 -1.68 -17.41 3.76
CA ALA A 28 -2.33 -16.20 3.20
C ALA A 28 -1.34 -15.29 2.46
N ARG A 29 -0.17 -15.01 3.05
CA ARG A 29 0.85 -14.17 2.43
C ARG A 29 1.51 -14.85 1.24
N ALA A 30 1.73 -16.17 1.30
CA ALA A 30 2.28 -16.91 0.18
C ALA A 30 1.34 -16.84 -1.04
N SER A 31 0.04 -17.08 -0.86
CA SER A 31 -0.96 -16.94 -1.92
C SER A 31 -1.05 -15.49 -2.43
N ALA A 32 -1.07 -14.52 -1.54
CA ALA A 32 -1.08 -13.10 -1.92
C ALA A 32 0.13 -12.70 -2.76
N VAL A 33 1.34 -13.14 -2.40
CA VAL A 33 2.57 -12.85 -3.15
C VAL A 33 2.54 -13.51 -4.54
N GLN A 34 2.02 -14.73 -4.65
CA GLN A 34 1.85 -15.38 -5.95
C GLN A 34 0.93 -14.58 -6.86
N PHE A 35 -0.20 -14.11 -6.34
CA PHE A 35 -1.14 -13.27 -7.08
C PHE A 35 -0.56 -11.89 -7.41
N GLU A 36 0.08 -11.22 -6.45
CA GLU A 36 0.76 -9.93 -6.64
C GLU A 36 1.74 -9.96 -7.82
N ASN A 37 2.53 -11.03 -7.94
CA ASN A 37 3.47 -11.21 -9.04
C ASN A 37 2.78 -11.35 -10.42
N GLN A 38 1.53 -11.80 -10.45
CA GLN A 38 0.75 -11.88 -11.68
C GLN A 38 0.17 -10.52 -12.08
N ILE A 39 -0.21 -9.69 -11.10
CA ILE A 39 -0.99 -8.47 -11.37
C ILE A 39 -0.19 -7.16 -11.32
N ARG A 40 1.03 -7.15 -10.78
CA ARG A 40 1.74 -5.88 -10.52
C ARG A 40 2.08 -5.05 -11.75
N HIS A 41 2.14 -5.68 -12.93
CA HIS A 41 2.40 -5.02 -14.21
C HIS A 41 1.13 -4.82 -15.05
N GLU A 42 -0.03 -5.20 -14.51
CA GLU A 42 -1.31 -5.03 -15.19
C GLU A 42 -1.70 -3.54 -15.25
N ALA A 43 -2.26 -3.13 -16.39
CA ALA A 43 -2.69 -1.75 -16.61
C ALA A 43 -4.01 -1.40 -15.91
N ILE A 44 -4.74 -2.41 -15.43
CA ILE A 44 -5.99 -2.28 -14.68
C ILE A 44 -5.82 -2.87 -13.29
N GLU A 45 -6.64 -2.40 -12.36
CA GLU A 45 -6.64 -2.90 -10.99
C GLU A 45 -7.24 -4.31 -10.92
N HIS A 46 -6.60 -5.17 -10.15
CA HIS A 46 -6.99 -6.51 -9.80
C HIS A 46 -6.86 -6.67 -8.30
N GLY A 47 -7.75 -7.41 -7.66
CA GLY A 47 -7.69 -7.64 -6.22
C GLY A 47 -8.19 -9.01 -5.82
N ALA A 48 -7.62 -9.55 -4.75
CA ALA A 48 -7.98 -10.86 -4.21
C ALA A 48 -7.95 -10.87 -2.68
N PHE A 49 -8.89 -11.63 -2.10
CA PHE A 49 -8.97 -11.92 -0.68
C PHE A 49 -8.50 -13.35 -0.38
N TYR A 50 -7.70 -13.49 0.68
CA TYR A 50 -7.18 -14.76 1.14
C TYR A 50 -7.52 -15.01 2.60
N ALA A 51 -8.03 -16.20 2.89
CA ALA A 51 -8.21 -16.67 4.26
C ALA A 51 -6.86 -17.01 4.91
N ALA A 52 -6.86 -17.20 6.22
CA ALA A 52 -5.63 -17.47 6.99
C ALA A 52 -4.87 -18.73 6.53
N ASP A 53 -5.59 -19.73 6.00
CA ASP A 53 -5.04 -20.97 5.45
C ASP A 53 -4.51 -20.83 4.01
N GLY A 54 -4.61 -19.64 3.42
CA GLY A 54 -4.14 -19.36 2.06
C GLY A 54 -5.18 -19.62 0.97
N SER A 55 -6.38 -20.11 1.32
CA SER A 55 -7.47 -20.26 0.35
C SER A 55 -7.94 -18.91 -0.17
N GLU A 56 -8.18 -18.84 -1.47
CA GLU A 56 -8.80 -17.69 -2.12
C GLU A 56 -10.30 -17.64 -1.75
N ILE A 57 -10.74 -16.50 -1.21
CA ILE A 57 -12.15 -16.28 -0.87
C ILE A 57 -12.87 -15.66 -2.08
N LEU A 58 -12.26 -14.62 -2.66
CA LEU A 58 -12.80 -13.85 -3.78
C LEU A 58 -11.66 -13.21 -4.56
N THR A 59 -11.79 -13.17 -5.88
CA THR A 59 -10.90 -12.42 -6.79
C THR A 59 -11.73 -11.58 -7.75
N ARG A 60 -11.17 -10.44 -8.17
CA ARG A 60 -11.76 -9.54 -9.15
C ARG A 60 -10.68 -8.93 -10.03
N ALA A 61 -10.98 -8.89 -11.32
CA ALA A 61 -10.40 -7.92 -12.24
C ALA A 61 -11.33 -6.71 -12.27
N GLY A 62 -10.81 -5.53 -11.93
CA GLY A 62 -11.55 -4.28 -11.94
C GLY A 62 -11.74 -3.71 -13.35
N LEU A 63 -12.68 -2.77 -13.46
CA LEU A 63 -12.58 -1.68 -14.43
C LEU A 63 -11.94 -0.48 -13.72
N GLN A 64 -11.20 0.32 -14.48
CA GLN A 64 -10.45 1.51 -14.07
C GLN A 64 -10.98 2.18 -12.77
N ALA A 65 -10.28 1.94 -11.64
CA ALA A 65 -10.38 2.63 -10.34
C ALA A 65 -11.43 2.18 -9.29
N ASN A 66 -12.16 1.05 -9.44
CA ASN A 66 -12.86 0.46 -8.29
C ASN A 66 -13.22 -1.03 -8.45
N VAL A 67 -12.98 -1.82 -7.40
CA VAL A 67 -13.53 -3.17 -7.28
C VAL A 67 -14.78 -3.13 -6.39
N GLY A 68 -15.96 -3.20 -7.00
CA GLY A 68 -17.22 -3.29 -6.25
C GLY A 68 -17.48 -4.70 -5.71
N PHE A 69 -17.77 -4.81 -4.41
CA PHE A 69 -18.20 -6.05 -3.75
C PHE A 69 -19.62 -5.89 -3.20
N SER A 70 -20.43 -6.95 -3.29
CA SER A 70 -21.75 -6.98 -2.67
C SER A 70 -21.66 -7.11 -1.15
N THR A 71 -22.67 -6.65 -0.42
CA THR A 71 -22.71 -6.79 1.05
C THR A 71 -22.57 -8.24 1.51
N ALA A 72 -23.12 -9.21 0.77
CA ALA A 72 -23.02 -10.63 1.11
C ALA A 72 -21.58 -11.15 0.98
N GLU A 73 -20.86 -10.73 -0.06
CA GLU A 73 -19.44 -11.04 -0.25
C GLU A 73 -18.58 -10.41 0.85
N LEU A 74 -18.90 -9.18 1.26
CA LEU A 74 -18.16 -8.50 2.31
C LEU A 74 -18.33 -9.14 3.70
N GLN A 75 -19.37 -9.98 3.92
CA GLN A 75 -19.48 -10.75 5.16
C GLN A 75 -18.51 -11.92 5.24
N THR A 76 -18.07 -12.47 4.10
CA THR A 76 -17.20 -13.67 4.07
C THR A 76 -15.71 -13.33 4.20
N VAL A 77 -15.33 -12.07 3.94
CA VAL A 77 -13.92 -11.62 3.94
C VAL A 77 -13.46 -11.07 5.28
N LYS A 78 -14.31 -11.04 6.30
CA LYS A 78 -13.91 -10.58 7.64
C LYS A 78 -12.73 -11.38 8.16
N GLY A 79 -11.68 -10.70 8.61
CA GLY A 79 -10.48 -11.34 9.14
C GLY A 79 -9.54 -11.91 8.07
N SER A 80 -9.76 -11.57 6.80
CA SER A 80 -8.92 -11.99 5.68
C SER A 80 -7.77 -10.99 5.40
N LEU A 81 -6.86 -11.42 4.53
CA LEU A 81 -5.89 -10.57 3.86
C LEU A 81 -6.45 -10.14 2.50
N PHE A 82 -6.38 -8.85 2.17
CA PHE A 82 -6.67 -8.34 0.83
C PHE A 82 -5.40 -7.80 0.18
N THR A 83 -5.21 -8.09 -1.10
CA THR A 83 -4.13 -7.51 -1.91
C THR A 83 -4.66 -7.07 -3.28
N HIS A 84 -4.16 -5.94 -3.79
CA HIS A 84 -4.46 -5.43 -5.12
C HIS A 84 -3.29 -4.69 -5.75
N ASN A 85 -3.32 -4.40 -7.05
CA ASN A 85 -2.30 -3.58 -7.70
C ASN A 85 -2.74 -2.13 -7.89
N HIS A 86 -1.78 -1.21 -7.86
CA HIS A 86 -1.95 0.17 -8.29
C HIS A 86 -1.07 0.45 -9.51
N PRO A 87 -1.64 0.45 -10.74
CA PRO A 87 -0.89 0.70 -11.97
C PRO A 87 -0.15 2.06 -11.97
N GLY A 88 -0.66 3.05 -11.23
CA GLY A 88 -0.06 4.38 -11.12
C GLY A 88 1.14 4.49 -10.17
N GLY A 89 1.57 3.40 -9.52
CA GLY A 89 2.70 3.40 -8.58
C GLY A 89 2.40 3.99 -7.20
N PHE A 90 1.15 4.37 -6.97
CA PHE A 90 0.63 5.03 -5.78
C PHE A 90 0.50 4.07 -4.59
N SER A 91 0.66 4.58 -3.37
CA SER A 91 0.38 3.80 -2.14
C SER A 91 -1.13 3.69 -1.90
N PHE A 92 -1.56 3.26 -0.70
CA PHE A 92 -2.98 3.18 -0.37
C PHE A 92 -3.71 4.52 -0.58
N SER A 93 -4.90 4.45 -1.15
CA SER A 93 -5.87 5.53 -1.19
C SER A 93 -6.64 5.60 0.14
N LEU A 94 -7.39 6.69 0.34
CA LEU A 94 -8.34 6.77 1.44
C LEU A 94 -9.39 5.65 1.37
N ALA A 95 -9.88 5.34 0.16
CA ALA A 95 -10.88 4.30 -0.03
C ALA A 95 -10.36 2.93 0.41
N ASP A 96 -9.09 2.60 0.13
CA ASP A 96 -8.48 1.34 0.56
C ASP A 96 -8.50 1.19 2.07
N ILE A 97 -8.10 2.22 2.80
CA ILE A 97 -8.05 2.18 4.28
C ILE A 97 -9.47 2.11 4.86
N LEU A 98 -10.40 2.91 4.34
CA LEU A 98 -11.79 2.91 4.80
C LEU A 98 -12.45 1.54 4.57
N ASN A 99 -12.22 0.94 3.40
CA ASN A 99 -12.71 -0.38 3.05
C ASN A 99 -12.07 -1.46 3.94
N ALA A 100 -10.76 -1.42 4.16
CA ALA A 100 -10.09 -2.36 5.05
C ALA A 100 -10.63 -2.30 6.50
N CYS A 101 -10.96 -1.10 6.98
CA CYS A 101 -11.61 -0.90 8.27
C CYS A 101 -13.03 -1.46 8.31
N GLU A 102 -13.84 -1.17 7.29
CA GLU A 102 -15.23 -1.62 7.19
C GLU A 102 -15.33 -3.14 7.07
N TRP A 103 -14.48 -3.74 6.24
CA TRP A 103 -14.44 -5.18 5.99
C TRP A 103 -13.68 -5.95 7.09
N ARG A 104 -13.07 -5.22 8.03
CA ARG A 104 -12.31 -5.77 9.16
C ARG A 104 -11.23 -6.76 8.70
N LEU A 105 -10.42 -6.33 7.74
CA LEU A 105 -9.29 -7.09 7.24
C LEU A 105 -8.20 -7.17 8.31
N ILE A 106 -7.39 -8.23 8.32
CA ILE A 106 -6.20 -8.31 9.18
C ILE A 106 -4.94 -7.76 8.51
N GLU A 107 -4.92 -7.73 7.17
CA GLU A 107 -3.81 -7.24 6.37
C GLU A 107 -4.35 -6.70 5.04
N LEU A 108 -3.89 -5.50 4.67
CA LEU A 108 -4.14 -4.85 3.40
C LEU A 108 -2.81 -4.67 2.68
N ARG A 109 -2.76 -5.00 1.40
CA ARG A 109 -1.55 -4.94 0.59
C ARG A 109 -1.82 -4.28 -0.74
N VAL A 110 -0.87 -3.46 -1.21
CA VAL A 110 -0.86 -2.91 -2.56
C VAL A 110 0.47 -3.26 -3.20
N VAL A 111 0.43 -3.76 -4.43
CA VAL A 111 1.62 -3.96 -5.25
C VAL A 111 1.64 -2.98 -6.44
N CYS A 112 2.79 -2.37 -6.64
CA CYS A 112 3.14 -1.56 -7.79
C CYS A 112 4.24 -2.28 -8.58
N GLU A 113 4.63 -1.76 -9.73
CA GLU A 113 5.76 -2.29 -10.51
C GLU A 113 7.04 -2.43 -9.66
N GLU A 114 7.30 -1.47 -8.79
CA GLU A 114 8.58 -1.34 -8.07
C GLU A 114 8.46 -1.52 -6.56
N TRP A 115 7.24 -1.43 -6.01
CA TRP A 115 7.02 -1.41 -4.56
C TRP A 115 5.87 -2.29 -4.13
N ARG A 116 5.94 -2.69 -2.85
CA ARG A 116 4.82 -3.27 -2.12
C ARG A 116 4.56 -2.45 -0.87
N HIS A 117 3.30 -2.15 -0.63
CA HIS A 117 2.81 -1.50 0.57
C HIS A 117 2.03 -2.51 1.39
N ILE A 118 2.26 -2.57 2.70
CA ILE A 118 1.62 -3.52 3.59
C ILE A 118 1.12 -2.77 4.82
N MET A 119 -0.14 -2.97 5.20
CA MET A 119 -0.76 -2.42 6.40
C MET A 119 -1.40 -3.57 7.20
N ASN A 120 -1.09 -3.67 8.50
CA ASN A 120 -1.54 -4.77 9.35
C ASN A 120 -2.52 -4.29 10.44
N PHE A 121 -3.77 -4.76 10.42
CA PHE A 121 -4.85 -4.28 11.30
C PHE A 121 -5.17 -5.24 12.46
N ARG A 122 -4.29 -6.19 12.80
CA ARG A 122 -4.56 -7.32 13.72
C ARG A 122 -5.32 -6.98 15.02
N SER A 123 -5.19 -5.75 15.54
CA SER A 123 -5.80 -5.34 16.82
C SER A 123 -6.54 -4.01 16.79
N VAL A 124 -6.52 -3.25 15.69
CA VAL A 124 -7.09 -1.88 15.65
C VAL A 124 -7.75 -1.64 14.29
N TRP A 125 -9.02 -1.25 14.31
CA TRP A 125 -9.75 -0.73 13.14
C TRP A 125 -10.31 0.64 13.50
N PRO A 126 -9.69 1.73 13.03
CA PRO A 126 -10.25 3.06 13.23
C PRO A 126 -11.60 3.17 12.51
N ASN A 127 -12.52 3.95 13.08
CA ASN A 127 -13.80 4.21 12.42
C ASN A 127 -13.63 5.18 11.23
N ARG A 128 -14.57 5.12 10.28
CA ARG A 128 -14.51 5.90 9.04
C ARG A 128 -14.34 7.42 9.29
N PRO A 129 -15.11 8.08 10.18
CA PRO A 129 -14.91 9.50 10.49
C PRO A 129 -13.51 9.85 11.02
N ALA A 130 -12.93 9.00 11.88
CA ALA A 130 -11.60 9.22 12.42
C ALA A 130 -10.52 9.16 11.32
N VAL A 131 -10.57 8.13 10.46
CA VAL A 131 -9.62 8.01 9.32
C VAL A 131 -9.76 9.21 8.38
N GLN A 132 -10.99 9.57 8.02
CA GLN A 132 -11.25 10.72 7.14
C GLN A 132 -10.72 12.03 7.73
N SER A 133 -10.93 12.24 9.03
CA SER A 133 -10.47 13.46 9.71
C SER A 133 -8.95 13.52 9.75
N GLU A 134 -8.30 12.40 10.07
CA GLU A 134 -6.84 12.31 10.10
C GLU A 134 -6.23 12.51 8.71
N TYR A 135 -6.81 11.89 7.67
CA TYR A 135 -6.39 12.05 6.28
C TYR A 135 -6.39 13.52 5.84
N THR A 136 -7.46 14.26 6.15
CA THR A 136 -7.55 15.70 5.86
C THR A 136 -6.56 16.52 6.70
N ARG A 137 -6.37 16.15 7.98
CA ARG A 137 -5.49 16.86 8.91
C ARG A 137 -4.03 16.81 8.50
N VAL A 138 -3.55 15.66 8.02
CA VAL A 138 -2.12 15.46 7.72
C VAL A 138 -1.70 15.97 6.34
N GLU A 139 -2.64 16.15 5.41
CA GLU A 139 -2.34 16.57 4.03
C GLU A 139 -1.44 17.82 3.94
N PRO A 140 -1.77 18.98 4.55
CA PRO A 140 -0.93 20.16 4.41
C PRO A 140 0.46 19.99 5.04
N LEU A 141 0.59 19.16 6.08
CA LEU A 141 1.88 18.87 6.72
C LEU A 141 2.79 18.10 5.76
N VAL A 142 2.26 17.02 5.19
CA VAL A 142 3.01 16.14 4.29
C VAL A 142 3.39 16.85 3.00
N VAL A 143 2.49 17.68 2.44
CA VAL A 143 2.80 18.50 1.26
C VAL A 143 3.96 19.45 1.57
N ALA A 144 3.95 20.12 2.73
CA ALA A 144 5.02 21.03 3.11
C ALA A 144 6.37 20.32 3.33
N GLU A 145 6.36 19.11 3.91
CA GLU A 145 7.55 18.26 4.07
C GLU A 145 8.15 17.86 2.73
N VAL A 146 7.32 17.32 1.82
CA VAL A 146 7.76 16.89 0.49
C VAL A 146 8.28 18.08 -0.32
N ASP A 147 7.58 19.22 -0.28
CA ASP A 147 8.02 20.44 -0.95
C ASP A 147 9.38 20.93 -0.41
N SER A 148 9.64 20.77 0.89
CA SER A 148 10.93 21.09 1.50
C SER A 148 12.04 20.16 1.00
N ASP A 149 11.77 18.86 0.89
CA ASP A 149 12.73 17.88 0.38
C ASP A 149 13.04 18.11 -1.11
N VAL A 150 12.03 18.49 -1.89
CA VAL A 150 12.21 18.87 -3.31
C VAL A 150 13.07 20.14 -3.42
N ARG A 151 12.77 21.19 -2.66
CA ARG A 151 13.54 22.44 -2.70
C ARG A 151 15.00 22.27 -2.25
N SER A 152 15.24 21.36 -1.32
CA SER A 152 16.57 21.07 -0.79
C SER A 152 17.37 20.04 -1.62
N GLY A 153 16.75 19.43 -2.64
CA GLY A 153 17.39 18.45 -3.50
C GLY A 153 17.48 17.04 -2.91
N HIS A 154 16.81 16.78 -1.79
CA HIS A 154 16.72 15.43 -1.19
C HIS A 154 15.68 14.54 -1.87
N LEU A 155 14.77 15.12 -2.65
CA LEU A 155 13.77 14.38 -3.44
C LEU A 155 13.72 14.93 -4.86
N ASP A 156 13.80 14.04 -5.85
CA ASP A 156 13.51 14.41 -7.24
C ASP A 156 12.02 14.77 -7.38
N PRO A 157 11.66 15.94 -7.93
CA PRO A 157 10.28 16.38 -8.09
C PRO A 157 9.35 15.36 -8.77
N ARG A 158 9.89 14.49 -9.63
CA ARG A 158 9.12 13.46 -10.33
C ARG A 158 8.49 12.42 -9.39
N TYR A 159 9.01 12.28 -8.18
CA TYR A 159 8.51 11.34 -7.17
C TYR A 159 7.62 12.00 -6.12
N ALA A 160 7.45 13.33 -6.16
CA ALA A 160 6.74 14.09 -5.14
C ALA A 160 5.31 13.58 -4.88
N CYS A 161 4.54 13.29 -5.93
CA CYS A 161 3.16 12.79 -5.77
C CYS A 161 3.11 11.42 -5.08
N TRP A 162 4.05 10.51 -5.38
CA TRP A 162 4.15 9.22 -4.71
C TRP A 162 4.56 9.37 -3.24
N GLU A 163 5.51 10.26 -2.95
CA GLU A 163 5.94 10.54 -1.58
C GLU A 163 4.84 11.19 -0.75
N ILE A 164 4.08 12.15 -1.30
CA ILE A 164 2.95 12.77 -0.57
C ILE A 164 1.97 11.69 -0.13
N GLN A 165 1.58 10.79 -1.03
CA GLN A 165 0.64 9.74 -0.65
C GLN A 165 1.26 8.75 0.33
N HIS A 166 2.48 8.25 0.08
CA HIS A 166 3.17 7.33 0.99
C HIS A 166 3.31 7.91 2.40
N ARG A 167 3.81 9.14 2.54
CA ARG A 167 4.02 9.79 3.84
C ARG A 167 2.71 10.08 4.54
N ARG A 168 1.66 10.49 3.81
CA ARG A 168 0.30 10.62 4.38
C ARG A 168 -0.16 9.31 5.00
N ILE A 169 0.00 8.18 4.30
CA ILE A 169 -0.34 6.87 4.84
C ILE A 169 0.52 6.53 6.06
N HIS A 170 1.81 6.82 6.03
CA HIS A 170 2.71 6.61 7.16
C HIS A 170 2.24 7.40 8.40
N HIS A 171 1.86 8.67 8.25
CA HIS A 171 1.32 9.48 9.35
C HIS A 171 0.00 8.93 9.90
N ILE A 172 -0.94 8.54 9.03
CA ILE A 172 -2.22 7.93 9.44
C ILE A 172 -1.97 6.62 10.21
N ALA A 173 -1.10 5.77 9.68
CA ALA A 173 -0.74 4.49 10.29
C ALA A 173 -0.11 4.70 11.69
N ALA A 174 0.81 5.66 11.81
CA ALA A 174 1.42 6.02 13.08
C ALA A 174 0.40 6.56 14.09
N HIS A 175 -0.54 7.42 13.66
CA HIS A 175 -1.59 7.99 14.52
C HIS A 175 -2.50 6.91 15.13
N PHE A 176 -2.84 5.88 14.35
CA PHE A 176 -3.70 4.78 14.79
C PHE A 176 -2.93 3.56 15.31
N HIS A 177 -1.61 3.64 15.44
CA HIS A 177 -0.73 2.53 15.84
C HIS A 177 -0.89 1.27 14.97
N ILE A 178 -1.08 1.47 13.67
CA ILE A 178 -1.20 0.42 12.66
C ILE A 178 0.18 0.21 12.02
N PRO A 179 0.77 -1.00 12.09
CA PRO A 179 1.99 -1.29 11.36
C PRO A 179 1.81 -1.07 9.85
N TYR A 180 2.66 -0.22 9.28
CA TYR A 180 2.73 0.06 7.86
C TYR A 180 4.17 -0.03 7.37
N GLU A 181 4.38 -0.70 6.24
CA GLU A 181 5.67 -0.73 5.56
C GLU A 181 5.51 -0.51 4.05
N ARG A 182 6.52 0.12 3.45
CA ARG A 182 6.77 0.13 2.01
C ARG A 182 8.07 -0.61 1.75
N GLU A 183 8.05 -1.53 0.81
CA GLU A 183 9.20 -2.34 0.44
C GLU A 183 9.50 -2.16 -1.05
N PRO A 184 10.77 -1.99 -1.46
CA PRO A 184 11.14 -2.19 -2.86
C PRO A 184 11.02 -3.68 -3.20
N SER A 185 10.17 -4.05 -4.16
CA SER A 185 9.82 -5.46 -4.45
C SER A 185 9.89 -5.81 -5.92
#